data_AF-K1T9J7-F1
#
_entry.id   AF-K1T9J7-F1
#
_cell.length_a   1.000
_cell.length_b   1.000
_cell.length_c   1.000
_cell.angle_alpha   90.00
_cell.angle_beta   90.00
_cell.angle_gamma   90.00
#
_symmetry.space_group_name_H-M   'P 1'
#
loop_
_entity.id
_entity.type
_entity.pdbx_description
1 polymer ?
#
loop_
_entity_poly.entity_id
_entity_poly.type
_entity_poly.pdbx_seq_one_letter_code
_entity_poly.pdbx_strand_id
1 'polypeptide(L)'
;MRIRAAMSVFMSLVVIQVTPVVDLTYSGVFGYSALVLKESMIGVVLGLMCSMCFYIINLAGQLMDMEMGLSMANMFDPMVNMQFSVTGSLYNYLLMLMLVVTNMHYYIIRAIVDSFSYFNVGKAVFDTVSLKNIVVDFIANYFIIAVRIVLPVFCCMLLINVVLGVLAKAAPQMNMFVVGMQIKVLAGLAVLVIVIQSFPMVSDYIFGEMKDVITQVIHLFTPK
;
A
#
# COMPACT_ATOMS: atom_id res chain seq x y z
N MET A 1 4.71 15.88 -12.68
CA MET A 1 4.80 15.08 -13.93
C MET A 1 6.18 15.11 -14.57
N ARG A 2 6.78 16.29 -14.81
CA ARG A 2 8.11 16.43 -15.43
C ARG A 2 9.25 15.65 -14.74
N ILE A 3 9.29 15.66 -13.40
CA ILE A 3 10.32 14.96 -12.60
C ILE A 3 10.21 13.43 -12.73
N ARG A 4 8.98 12.90 -12.77
CA ARG A 4 8.74 11.46 -12.95
C ARG A 4 9.20 10.98 -14.32
N ALA A 5 8.90 11.76 -15.37
CA ALA A 5 9.36 11.46 -16.73
C ALA A 5 10.89 11.55 -16.86
N ALA A 6 11.52 12.53 -16.20
CA ALA A 6 12.98 12.63 -16.16
C ALA A 6 13.62 11.42 -15.46
N MET A 7 13.05 10.97 -14.33
CA MET A 7 13.52 9.77 -13.64
C MET A 7 13.35 8.50 -14.47
N SER A 8 12.22 8.31 -15.18
CA SER A 8 12.05 7.12 -16.02
C SER A 8 13.07 7.08 -17.16
N VAL A 9 13.39 8.22 -17.78
CA VAL A 9 14.42 8.31 -18.82
C VAL A 9 15.81 8.01 -18.24
N PHE A 10 16.13 8.58 -17.07
CA PHE A 10 17.40 8.32 -16.39
C PHE A 10 17.57 6.83 -16.04
N MET A 11 16.53 6.21 -15.47
CA MET A 11 16.56 4.78 -15.14
C MET A 11 16.70 3.90 -16.39
N SER A 12 16.04 4.25 -17.50
CA SER A 12 16.19 3.54 -18.77
C SER A 12 17.64 3.59 -19.30
N LEU A 13 18.32 4.74 -19.18
CA LEU A 13 19.73 4.89 -19.56
C LEU A 13 20.69 4.08 -18.66
N VAL A 14 20.33 3.83 -17.41
CA VAL A 14 21.12 2.96 -16.52
C VAL A 14 20.89 1.50 -16.87
N VAL A 15 19.63 1.08 -17.07
CA VAL A 15 19.27 -0.31 -17.37
C VAL A 15 19.91 -0.79 -18.68
N ILE A 16 19.95 0.06 -19.72
CA ILE A 16 20.54 -0.31 -21.02
C ILE A 16 22.03 -0.70 -20.93
N GLN A 17 22.76 -0.20 -19.92
CA GLN A 17 24.17 -0.53 -19.71
C GLN A 17 24.37 -1.84 -18.95
N VAL A 18 23.33 -2.33 -18.28
CA VAL A 18 23.38 -3.49 -17.39
C VAL A 18 22.77 -4.73 -18.06
N THR A 19 21.74 -4.54 -18.87
CA THR A 19 21.02 -5.65 -19.51
C THR A 19 21.65 -6.05 -20.85
N PRO A 20 21.87 -7.35 -21.11
CA PRO A 20 22.37 -7.81 -22.41
C PRO A 20 21.39 -7.41 -23.52
N VAL A 21 21.92 -6.88 -24.62
CA VAL A 21 21.13 -6.52 -25.79
C VAL A 21 20.60 -7.82 -26.41
N VAL A 22 19.29 -8.06 -26.27
CA VAL A 22 18.61 -9.20 -26.89
C VAL A 22 18.21 -8.80 -28.31
N ASP A 23 18.62 -9.58 -29.30
CA ASP A 23 18.15 -9.43 -30.68
C ASP A 23 16.65 -9.74 -30.74
N LEU A 24 15.84 -8.68 -30.86
CA LEU A 24 14.40 -8.81 -30.99
C LEU A 24 14.06 -9.20 -32.44
N THR A 25 13.48 -10.37 -32.64
CA THR A 25 12.88 -10.74 -33.92
C THR A 25 11.50 -10.09 -34.04
N TYR A 26 11.40 -8.95 -34.72
CA TYR A 26 10.12 -8.26 -34.96
C TYR A 26 9.75 -8.24 -36.45
N SER A 27 8.50 -8.57 -36.75
CA SER A 27 7.90 -8.42 -38.08
C SER A 27 7.24 -7.04 -38.21
N GLY A 28 7.99 -6.06 -38.71
CA GLY A 28 7.50 -4.71 -39.01
C GLY A 28 7.07 -3.87 -37.80
N VAL A 29 6.46 -2.72 -38.08
CA VAL A 29 6.05 -1.72 -37.08
C VAL A 29 4.99 -2.26 -36.10
N PHE A 30 4.11 -3.14 -36.58
CA PHE A 30 3.09 -3.81 -35.74
C PHE A 30 3.67 -4.81 -34.75
N GLY A 31 4.73 -5.55 -35.12
CA GLY A 31 5.42 -6.45 -34.20
C GLY A 31 6.13 -5.70 -33.08
N TYR A 32 6.77 -4.57 -33.40
CA TYR A 32 7.44 -3.72 -32.42
C TYR A 32 6.44 -3.06 -31.44
N SER A 33 5.33 -2.50 -31.95
CA SER A 33 4.33 -1.86 -31.08
C SER A 33 3.66 -2.84 -30.12
N ALA A 34 3.40 -4.07 -30.56
CA ALA A 34 2.89 -5.13 -29.69
C ALA A 34 3.87 -5.50 -28.57
N LEU A 35 5.17 -5.50 -28.85
CA LEU A 35 6.23 -5.80 -27.88
C LEU A 35 6.33 -4.70 -26.82
N VAL A 36 6.29 -3.43 -27.24
CA VAL A 36 6.26 -2.27 -26.32
C VAL A 36 5.02 -2.29 -25.43
N LEU A 37 3.85 -2.61 -25.98
CA LEU A 37 2.62 -2.72 -25.19
C LEU A 37 2.70 -3.82 -24.13
N LYS A 38 3.27 -4.99 -24.49
CA LYS A 38 3.48 -6.08 -23.53
C LYS A 38 4.38 -5.65 -22.38
N GLU A 39 5.52 -5.03 -22.68
CA GLU A 39 6.46 -4.58 -21.66
C GLU A 39 5.85 -3.49 -20.75
N SER A 40 5.11 -2.54 -21.35
CA SER A 40 4.39 -1.52 -20.60
C SER A 40 3.36 -2.11 -19.64
N MET A 41 2.67 -3.19 -20.04
CA MET A 41 1.70 -3.86 -19.17
C MET A 41 2.36 -4.51 -17.96
N ILE A 42 3.53 -5.15 -18.14
CA ILE A 42 4.30 -5.75 -17.02
C ILE A 42 4.72 -4.65 -16.04
N GLY A 43 5.24 -3.53 -16.54
CA GLY A 43 5.59 -2.38 -15.72
C GLY A 43 4.41 -1.79 -14.95
N VAL A 44 3.23 -1.71 -15.58
CA VAL A 44 1.99 -1.27 -14.91
C VAL A 44 1.57 -2.24 -13.81
N VAL A 45 1.62 -3.55 -14.05
CA VAL A 45 1.28 -4.56 -13.04
C VAL A 45 2.23 -4.49 -11.85
N LEU A 46 3.55 -4.45 -12.07
CA LEU A 46 4.54 -4.29 -11.01
C LEU A 46 4.34 -3.00 -10.21
N GLY A 47 4.13 -1.89 -10.90
CA GLY A 47 3.87 -0.59 -10.27
C GLY A 47 2.58 -0.56 -9.45
N LEU A 48 1.52 -1.21 -9.95
CA LEU A 48 0.24 -1.34 -9.25
C LEU A 48 0.40 -2.18 -7.98
N MET A 49 1.06 -3.33 -8.05
CA MET A 49 1.31 -4.19 -6.89
C MET A 49 2.12 -3.47 -5.81
N CYS A 50 3.19 -2.77 -6.20
CA CYS A 50 3.96 -1.94 -5.26
C CYS A 50 3.11 -0.83 -4.63
N SER A 51 2.25 -0.18 -5.42
CA SER A 51 1.37 0.90 -4.92
C SER A 51 0.34 0.37 -3.92
N MET A 52 -0.16 -0.85 -4.12
CA MET A 52 -1.09 -1.49 -3.20
C MET A 52 -0.50 -1.74 -1.81
N CYS A 53 0.80 -2.03 -1.69
CA CYS A 53 1.45 -2.12 -0.37
C CYS A 53 1.30 -0.82 0.43
N PHE A 54 1.37 0.35 -0.22
CA PHE A 54 1.14 1.64 0.44
C PHE A 54 -0.34 1.87 0.78
N TYR A 55 -1.25 1.34 -0.03
CA TYR A 55 -2.69 1.44 0.25
C TYR A 55 -3.09 0.66 1.51
N ILE A 56 -2.37 -0.40 1.91
CA ILE A 56 -2.65 -1.19 3.13
C ILE A 56 -2.70 -0.26 4.36
N ILE A 57 -1.70 0.62 4.46
CA ILE A 57 -1.59 1.59 5.55
C ILE A 57 -2.72 2.61 5.50
N ASN A 58 -3.07 3.07 4.31
CA ASN A 58 -4.14 4.04 4.16
C ASN A 58 -5.48 3.44 4.60
N LEU A 59 -5.77 2.19 4.23
CA LEU A 59 -6.95 1.47 4.68
C LEU A 59 -6.93 1.26 6.20
N ALA A 60 -5.80 0.84 6.78
CA ALA A 60 -5.68 0.69 8.22
C ALA A 60 -5.95 2.02 8.95
N GLY A 61 -5.38 3.13 8.48
CA GLY A 61 -5.62 4.46 9.03
C GLY A 61 -7.08 4.92 8.92
N GLN A 62 -7.74 4.64 7.79
CA GLN A 62 -9.17 4.94 7.62
C GLN A 62 -10.05 4.17 8.62
N LEU A 63 -9.76 2.88 8.83
CA LEU A 63 -10.49 2.06 9.81
C LEU A 63 -10.26 2.55 11.25
N MET A 64 -9.05 2.97 11.60
CA MET A 64 -8.76 3.58 12.91
C MET A 64 -9.54 4.89 13.10
N ASP A 65 -9.56 5.76 12.08
CA ASP A 65 -10.26 7.05 12.14
C ASP A 65 -11.77 6.88 12.30
N MET A 66 -12.32 5.82 11.68
CA MET A 66 -13.74 5.48 11.81
C MET A 66 -14.09 5.08 13.26
N GLU A 67 -13.28 4.24 13.90
CA GLU A 67 -13.52 3.79 15.29
C GLU A 67 -13.28 4.89 16.32
N MET A 68 -12.22 5.69 16.12
CA MET A 68 -11.87 6.81 17.00
C MET A 68 -12.86 7.98 16.91
N GLY A 69 -13.72 7.99 15.87
CA GLY A 69 -14.67 9.08 15.61
C GLY A 69 -14.03 10.32 14.97
N LEU A 70 -12.78 10.23 14.52
CA LEU A 70 -12.10 11.28 13.75
C LEU A 70 -12.75 11.49 12.38
N SER A 71 -13.46 10.48 11.87
CA SER A 71 -14.24 10.57 10.63
C SER A 71 -15.28 11.70 10.64
N MET A 72 -15.78 12.11 11.81
CA MET A 72 -16.73 13.23 11.93
C MET A 72 -16.08 14.58 11.59
N ALA A 73 -14.77 14.76 11.78
CA ALA A 73 -14.08 15.99 11.41
C ALA A 73 -14.17 16.26 9.89
N ASN A 74 -14.19 15.19 9.08
CA ASN A 74 -14.36 15.28 7.63
C ASN A 74 -15.79 15.64 7.20
N MET A 75 -16.79 15.47 8.08
CA MET A 75 -18.17 15.87 7.79
C MET A 75 -18.41 17.37 8.02
N PHE A 76 -17.56 18.02 8.82
CA PHE A 76 -17.68 19.45 9.14
C PHE A 76 -16.89 20.36 8.17
N ASP A 77 -16.06 19.81 7.30
CA ASP A 77 -15.41 20.55 6.20
C ASP A 77 -16.05 20.20 4.83
N PRO A 78 -17.09 20.95 4.40
CA PRO A 78 -17.74 20.74 3.11
C PRO A 78 -16.89 21.20 1.90
N MET A 79 -15.72 21.81 2.09
CA MET A 79 -14.86 22.22 0.97
C MET A 79 -14.09 21.03 0.37
N VAL A 80 -13.86 19.97 1.16
CA VAL A 80 -13.16 18.76 0.72
C VAL A 80 -14.17 17.61 0.69
N ASN A 81 -14.81 17.37 -0.47
CA ASN A 81 -15.73 16.24 -0.71
C ASN A 81 -15.04 14.84 -0.64
N MET A 82 -13.84 14.75 -0.05
CA MET A 82 -13.09 13.52 0.12
C MET A 82 -12.83 13.28 1.60
N GLN A 83 -13.16 12.07 2.07
CA GLN A 83 -12.80 11.61 3.41
C GLN A 83 -11.28 11.48 3.50
N PHE A 84 -10.63 12.50 4.05
CA PHE A 84 -9.20 12.47 4.28
C PHE A 84 -8.92 11.81 5.63
N SER A 85 -8.21 10.68 5.63
CA SER A 85 -7.80 10.03 6.88
C SER A 85 -6.58 10.74 7.45
N VAL A 86 -6.73 11.35 8.63
CA VAL A 86 -5.64 12.04 9.33
C VAL A 86 -4.59 11.01 9.74
N THR A 87 -5.03 9.90 10.33
CA THR A 87 -4.15 8.84 10.81
C THR A 87 -3.51 8.09 9.64
N GLY A 88 -4.26 7.82 8.57
CA GLY A 88 -3.74 7.18 7.35
C GLY A 88 -2.69 8.03 6.63
N SER A 89 -2.85 9.35 6.59
CA SER A 89 -1.84 10.26 6.06
C SER A 89 -0.57 10.27 6.92
N LEU A 90 -0.72 10.35 8.24
CA LEU A 90 0.40 10.29 9.17
C LEU A 90 1.21 9.00 9.01
N TYR A 91 0.55 7.84 8.98
CA TYR A 91 1.24 6.57 8.77
C TYR A 91 1.86 6.44 7.38
N ASN A 92 1.27 7.05 6.35
CA ASN A 92 1.87 7.06 5.01
C ASN A 92 3.18 7.85 4.99
N TYR A 93 3.22 9.02 5.63
CA TYR A 93 4.45 9.79 5.79
C TYR A 93 5.51 9.04 6.62
N LEU A 94 5.10 8.38 7.71
CA LEU A 94 6.00 7.54 8.49
C LEU A 94 6.58 6.39 7.66
N LEU A 95 5.76 5.70 6.85
CA LEU A 95 6.23 4.64 5.97
C LEU A 95 7.25 5.17 4.97
N MET A 96 6.98 6.34 4.39
CA MET A 96 7.90 6.98 3.45
C MET A 96 9.24 7.32 4.09
N LEU A 97 9.24 7.82 5.33
CA LEU A 97 10.47 8.05 6.10
C LEU A 97 11.21 6.73 6.38
N MET A 98 10.50 5.69 6.79
CA MET A 98 11.10 4.38 7.05
C MET A 98 11.70 3.76 5.79
N LEU A 99 11.10 3.97 4.62
CA LEU A 99 11.61 3.51 3.33
C LEU A 99 12.94 4.19 2.96
N VAL A 100 13.11 5.46 3.34
CA VAL A 100 14.37 6.19 3.16
C VAL A 100 15.42 5.71 4.16
N VAL A 101 15.08 5.58 5.44
CA VAL A 101 16.00 5.15 6.51
C VAL A 101 16.51 3.72 6.30
N THR A 102 15.64 2.80 5.89
CA THR A 102 16.00 1.39 5.64
C THR A 102 16.64 1.15 4.28
N ASN A 103 16.81 2.20 3.45
CA ASN A 103 17.31 2.12 2.07
C ASN A 103 16.49 1.19 1.15
N MET A 104 15.23 0.93 1.51
CA MET A 104 14.35 0.02 0.77
C MET A 104 14.05 0.52 -0.67
N HIS A 105 14.17 1.82 -0.93
CA HIS A 105 14.12 2.39 -2.29
C HIS A 105 15.19 1.78 -3.22
N TYR A 106 16.42 1.54 -2.73
CA TYR A 106 17.46 0.88 -3.53
C TYR A 106 17.08 -0.57 -3.87
N TYR A 107 16.43 -1.27 -2.94
CA TYR A 107 15.94 -2.63 -3.18
C TYR A 107 14.92 -2.66 -4.32
N ILE A 108 13.95 -1.74 -4.31
CA ILE A 108 12.92 -1.64 -5.35
C ILE A 108 13.57 -1.39 -6.73
N ILE A 109 14.54 -0.48 -6.78
CA ILE A 109 15.30 -0.20 -8.01
C ILE A 109 16.04 -1.46 -8.50
N ARG A 110 16.74 -2.14 -7.60
CA ARG A 110 17.49 -3.35 -7.94
C ARG A 110 16.56 -4.46 -8.45
N ALA A 111 15.42 -4.65 -7.82
CA ALA A 111 14.44 -5.64 -8.24
C ALA A 111 13.88 -5.36 -9.65
N ILE A 112 13.69 -4.09 -10.00
CA ILE A 112 13.31 -3.69 -11.37
C ILE A 112 14.42 -4.01 -12.37
N VAL A 113 15.69 -3.75 -12.03
CA VAL A 113 16.83 -4.07 -12.90
C VAL A 113 16.96 -5.58 -13.10
N ASP A 114 16.88 -6.36 -12.02
CA ASP A 114 16.97 -7.82 -12.05
C ASP A 114 15.82 -8.41 -12.88
N SER A 115 14.61 -7.87 -12.76
CA SER A 115 13.43 -8.24 -13.55
C SER A 115 13.72 -8.22 -15.06
N PHE A 116 14.47 -7.24 -15.58
CA PHE A 116 14.85 -7.19 -17.00
C PHE A 116 15.84 -8.29 -17.41
N SER A 117 16.69 -8.75 -16.49
CA SER A 117 17.62 -9.85 -16.74
C SER A 117 16.93 -11.22 -16.77
N TYR A 118 15.84 -11.39 -16.02
CA TYR A 118 15.07 -12.65 -15.98
C TYR A 118 14.10 -12.78 -17.16
N PHE A 119 13.47 -11.70 -17.61
CA PHE A 119 12.43 -11.78 -18.62
C PHE A 119 12.89 -12.01 -20.06
N ASN A 120 14.17 -11.77 -20.38
CA ASN A 120 14.68 -11.71 -21.76
C ASN A 120 13.69 -10.96 -22.68
N VAL A 121 13.88 -9.64 -22.80
CA VAL A 121 13.02 -8.70 -23.53
C VAL A 121 12.39 -9.36 -24.77
N GLY A 122 11.05 -9.42 -24.81
CA GLY A 122 10.29 -10.00 -25.93
C GLY A 122 9.81 -11.45 -25.77
N LYS A 123 10.20 -12.19 -24.72
CA LYS A 123 9.74 -13.57 -24.46
C LYS A 123 8.75 -13.72 -23.30
N ALA A 124 8.27 -12.62 -22.72
CA ALA A 124 7.34 -12.66 -21.60
C ALA A 124 6.05 -13.42 -21.94
N VAL A 125 5.75 -14.46 -21.17
CA VAL A 125 4.51 -15.25 -21.27
C VAL A 125 3.51 -14.69 -20.27
N PHE A 126 2.35 -14.26 -20.77
CA PHE A 126 1.24 -13.86 -19.91
C PHE A 126 0.45 -15.10 -19.52
N ASP A 127 0.79 -15.71 -18.38
CA ASP A 127 -0.10 -16.68 -17.76
C ASP A 127 -1.21 -15.95 -16.98
N THR A 128 -2.36 -15.77 -17.63
CA THR A 128 -3.52 -15.07 -17.07
C THR A 128 -4.13 -15.79 -15.87
N VAL A 129 -3.94 -17.12 -15.77
CA VAL A 129 -4.47 -17.92 -14.65
C VAL A 129 -3.64 -17.66 -13.40
N SER A 130 -2.32 -17.69 -13.53
CA SER A 130 -1.42 -17.39 -12.42
C SER A 130 -1.55 -15.94 -11.95
N LEU A 131 -1.80 -14.99 -12.87
CA LEU A 131 -1.98 -13.57 -12.50
C LEU A 131 -3.23 -13.38 -11.65
N LYS A 132 -4.34 -14.02 -12.02
CA LYS A 132 -5.59 -13.94 -11.26
C LYS A 132 -5.39 -14.45 -9.84
N ASN A 133 -4.74 -15.60 -9.67
CA ASN A 133 -4.54 -16.20 -8.35
C ASN A 133 -3.68 -15.29 -7.46
N ILE A 134 -2.56 -14.76 -7.97
CA ILE A 134 -1.70 -13.84 -7.23
C ILE A 134 -2.47 -12.58 -6.82
N VAL A 135 -3.27 -11.99 -7.71
CA VAL A 135 -4.07 -10.80 -7.39
C VAL A 135 -5.07 -11.08 -6.28
N VAL A 136 -5.77 -12.22 -6.33
CA VAL A 136 -6.76 -12.60 -5.33
C VAL A 136 -6.10 -12.85 -3.97
N ASP A 137 -5.01 -13.62 -3.94
CA ASP A 137 -4.25 -13.90 -2.72
C ASP A 137 -3.68 -12.60 -2.13
N PHE A 138 -3.19 -11.71 -2.99
CA PHE A 138 -2.67 -10.42 -2.56
C PHE A 138 -3.75 -9.51 -1.98
N ILE A 139 -4.96 -9.46 -2.56
CA ILE A 139 -6.10 -8.71 -1.99
C ILE A 139 -6.51 -9.30 -0.63
N ALA A 140 -6.52 -10.62 -0.50
CA ALA A 140 -6.83 -11.28 0.77
C ALA A 140 -5.79 -10.91 1.85
N ASN A 141 -4.50 -11.03 1.53
CA ASN A 141 -3.41 -10.66 2.43
C ASN A 141 -3.44 -9.16 2.78
N TYR A 142 -3.66 -8.30 1.79
CA TYR A 142 -3.85 -6.85 1.96
C TYR A 142 -4.88 -6.52 3.04
N PHE A 143 -6.06 -7.16 2.98
CA PHE A 143 -7.13 -6.94 3.95
C PHE A 143 -6.75 -7.47 5.33
N ILE A 144 -6.15 -8.67 5.40
CA ILE A 144 -5.71 -9.28 6.67
C ILE A 144 -4.69 -8.40 7.37
N ILE A 145 -3.70 -7.87 6.64
CA ILE A 145 -2.66 -6.99 7.19
C ILE A 145 -3.27 -5.69 7.69
N ALA A 146 -4.14 -5.05 6.91
CA ALA A 146 -4.82 -3.83 7.31
C ALA A 146 -5.61 -4.02 8.60
N VAL A 147 -6.41 -5.11 8.70
CA VAL A 147 -7.16 -5.44 9.92
C VAL A 147 -6.21 -5.70 11.08
N ARG A 148 -5.12 -6.45 10.87
CA ARG A 148 -4.12 -6.74 11.92
C ARG A 148 -3.53 -5.48 12.54
N ILE A 149 -3.24 -4.47 11.73
CA ILE A 149 -2.71 -3.18 12.19
C ILE A 149 -3.76 -2.44 13.03
N VAL A 150 -5.05 -2.56 12.69
CA VAL A 150 -6.17 -1.88 13.36
C VAL A 150 -6.62 -2.58 14.64
N LEU A 151 -6.44 -3.91 14.74
CA LEU A 151 -6.88 -4.74 15.87
C LEU A 151 -6.64 -4.14 17.28
N PRO A 152 -5.43 -3.69 17.65
CA PRO A 152 -5.21 -3.15 18.99
C PRO A 152 -6.07 -1.92 19.29
N VAL A 153 -6.20 -1.01 18.31
CA VAL A 153 -7.06 0.18 18.43
C VAL A 153 -8.52 -0.22 18.48
N PHE A 154 -8.93 -1.15 17.62
CA PHE A 154 -10.30 -1.66 17.54
C PHE A 154 -10.75 -2.28 18.88
N CYS A 155 -9.91 -3.11 19.50
CA CYS A 155 -10.22 -3.73 20.79
C CYS A 155 -10.41 -2.68 21.90
N CYS A 156 -9.53 -1.68 21.99
CA CYS A 156 -9.67 -0.59 22.96
C CYS A 156 -10.96 0.22 22.71
N MET A 157 -11.26 0.53 21.45
CA MET A 157 -12.47 1.27 21.07
C MET A 157 -13.75 0.49 21.35
N LEU A 158 -13.75 -0.82 21.12
CA LEU A 158 -14.87 -1.69 21.45
C LEU A 158 -15.16 -1.67 22.96
N LEU A 159 -14.12 -1.75 23.80
CA LEU A 159 -14.29 -1.63 25.25
C LEU A 159 -14.88 -0.27 25.64
N ILE A 160 -14.42 0.82 25.04
CA ILE A 160 -14.96 2.16 25.28
C ILE A 160 -16.43 2.23 24.84
N ASN A 161 -16.80 1.64 23.70
CA ASN A 161 -18.18 1.56 23.24
C ASN A 161 -19.08 0.83 24.24
N VAL A 162 -18.59 -0.27 24.82
CA VAL A 162 -19.34 -1.01 25.87
C VAL A 162 -19.51 -0.16 27.12
N VAL A 163 -18.45 0.51 27.59
CA VAL A 163 -18.51 1.41 28.76
C VAL A 163 -19.50 2.55 28.52
N LEU A 164 -19.45 3.19 27.34
CA LEU A 164 -20.39 4.24 26.96
C LEU A 164 -21.83 3.71 26.87
N GLY A 165 -22.04 2.51 26.34
CA GLY A 165 -23.36 1.88 26.29
C GLY A 165 -23.96 1.63 27.68
N VAL A 166 -23.14 1.17 28.63
CA VAL A 166 -23.58 0.99 30.03
C VAL A 166 -23.88 2.34 30.70
N LEU A 167 -23.02 3.34 30.49
CA LEU A 167 -23.23 4.70 31.02
C LEU A 167 -24.49 5.36 30.44
N ALA A 168 -24.79 5.13 29.16
CA ALA A 168 -26.00 5.64 28.53
C ALA A 168 -27.27 5.09 29.18
N LYS A 169 -27.24 3.83 29.64
CA LYS A 169 -28.33 3.23 30.41
C LYS A 169 -28.41 3.78 31.84
N ALA A 170 -27.26 4.06 32.48
CA ALA A 170 -27.20 4.53 33.87
C ALA A 170 -27.58 6.02 34.01
N ALA A 171 -27.19 6.87 33.05
CA ALA A 171 -27.43 8.31 33.07
C ALA A 171 -28.02 8.79 31.73
N PRO A 172 -29.30 8.48 31.42
CA PRO A 172 -29.95 8.80 30.14
C PRO A 172 -30.14 10.31 29.90
N GLN A 173 -29.87 11.14 30.92
CA GLN A 173 -30.03 12.59 30.88
C GLN A 173 -28.78 13.29 30.32
N MET A 174 -27.65 12.57 30.24
CA MET A 174 -26.45 13.08 29.56
C MET A 174 -26.57 12.88 28.06
N ASN A 175 -26.14 13.89 27.29
CA ASN A 175 -25.95 13.74 25.85
C ASN A 175 -24.72 12.85 25.57
N MET A 176 -24.93 11.54 25.60
CA MET A 176 -23.89 10.53 25.46
C MET A 176 -23.19 10.55 24.10
N PHE A 177 -23.77 11.18 23.08
CA PHE A 177 -23.08 11.42 21.81
C PHE A 177 -21.92 12.40 22.00
N VAL A 178 -22.13 13.51 22.70
CA VAL A 178 -21.11 14.53 22.95
C VAL A 178 -20.02 14.01 23.89
N VAL A 179 -20.42 13.41 25.02
CA VAL A 179 -19.48 12.86 26.00
C VAL A 179 -18.72 11.66 25.43
N GLY A 180 -19.41 10.78 24.71
CA GLY A 180 -18.81 9.59 24.11
C GLY A 180 -17.78 9.92 23.04
N MET A 181 -18.03 10.92 22.20
CA MET A 181 -17.06 11.36 21.20
C MET A 181 -15.79 11.92 21.85
N GLN A 182 -15.92 12.77 22.88
CA GLN A 182 -14.76 13.33 23.59
C GLN A 182 -13.88 12.24 24.23
N ILE A 183 -14.51 11.25 24.88
CA ILE A 183 -13.80 10.12 25.49
C ILE A 183 -13.11 9.27 24.42
N LYS A 184 -13.81 8.94 23.33
CA LYS A 184 -13.23 8.15 22.22
C LYS A 184 -12.03 8.83 21.59
N VAL A 185 -12.11 10.13 21.31
CA VAL A 185 -11.01 10.87 20.68
C VAL A 185 -9.79 10.93 21.60
N LEU A 186 -9.98 11.25 22.89
CA LEU A 186 -8.87 11.29 23.86
C LEU A 186 -8.21 9.93 24.05
N ALA A 187 -9.02 8.89 24.27
CA ALA A 187 -8.50 7.54 24.44
C ALA A 187 -7.85 7.01 23.16
N GLY A 188 -8.42 7.32 22.00
CA GLY A 188 -7.87 6.93 20.70
C GLY A 188 -6.52 7.57 20.43
N LEU A 189 -6.37 8.87 20.71
CA LEU A 189 -5.08 9.54 20.61
C LEU A 189 -4.04 8.91 21.54
N ALA A 190 -4.42 8.56 22.78
CA ALA A 190 -3.53 7.88 23.71
C ALA A 190 -3.09 6.50 23.19
N VAL A 191 -4.00 5.71 22.64
CA VAL A 191 -3.68 4.41 22.02
C VAL A 191 -2.81 4.59 20.78
N LEU A 192 -3.07 5.60 19.96
CA LEU A 192 -2.31 5.89 18.74
C LEU A 192 -0.84 6.19 19.07
N VAL A 193 -0.55 6.93 20.13
CA VAL A 193 0.82 7.18 20.61
C VAL A 193 1.55 5.86 20.96
N ILE A 194 0.85 4.90 21.57
CA ILE A 194 1.41 3.58 21.90
C ILE A 194 1.65 2.78 20.61
N VAL A 195 0.69 2.78 19.68
CA VAL A 195 0.78 2.02 18.42
C VAL A 195 1.89 2.56 17.51
N ILE A 196 2.13 3.88 17.48
CA ILE A 196 3.24 4.47 16.71
C ILE A 196 4.60 3.86 17.11
N GLN A 197 4.81 3.51 18.38
CA GLN A 197 6.07 2.89 18.81
C GLN A 197 6.30 1.51 18.16
N SER A 198 5.22 0.80 17.82
CA SER A 198 5.26 -0.49 17.11
C SER A 198 5.37 -0.34 15.58
N PHE A 199 5.34 0.89 15.05
CA PHE A 199 5.38 1.15 13.62
C PHE A 199 6.60 0.56 12.87
N PRO A 200 7.83 0.54 13.43
CA PRO A 200 8.96 -0.09 12.75
C PRO A 200 8.71 -1.56 12.38
N MET A 201 8.12 -2.33 13.30
CA MET A 201 7.77 -3.72 13.07
C MET A 201 6.73 -3.87 11.95
N VAL A 202 5.73 -2.97 11.92
CA VAL A 202 4.72 -2.94 10.85
C VAL A 202 5.36 -2.60 9.51
N SER A 203 6.26 -1.62 9.49
CA SER A 203 6.99 -1.21 8.29
C SER A 203 7.83 -2.35 7.72
N ASP A 204 8.55 -3.09 8.57
CA ASP A 204 9.35 -4.24 8.16
C ASP A 204 8.48 -5.35 7.57
N TYR A 205 7.32 -5.61 8.18
CA TYR A 205 6.36 -6.59 7.66
C TYR A 205 5.85 -6.20 6.26
N ILE A 206 5.45 -4.93 6.08
CA ILE A 206 4.98 -4.43 4.78
C ILE A 206 6.09 -4.46 3.74
N PHE A 207 7.32 -4.14 4.11
CA PHE A 207 8.46 -4.25 3.21
C PHE A 207 8.76 -5.72 2.85
N GLY A 208 8.61 -6.67 3.78
CA GLY A 208 8.71 -8.10 3.48
C GLY A 208 7.70 -8.54 2.42
N GLU A 209 6.42 -8.25 2.64
CA GLU A 209 5.34 -8.55 1.69
C GLU A 209 5.58 -7.90 0.33
N MET A 210 6.08 -6.65 0.32
CA MET A 210 6.45 -5.98 -0.93
C MET A 210 7.52 -6.75 -1.71
N LYS A 211 8.53 -7.32 -1.02
CA LYS A 211 9.57 -8.14 -1.67
C LYS A 211 8.98 -9.42 -2.24
N ASP A 212 8.15 -10.11 -1.48
CA ASP A 212 7.54 -11.38 -1.87
C ASP A 212 6.62 -11.23 -3.08
N VAL A 213 5.88 -10.12 -3.14
CA VAL A 213 5.01 -9.83 -4.29
C VAL A 213 5.83 -9.50 -5.52
N ILE A 214 6.91 -8.73 -5.38
CA ILE A 214 7.81 -8.45 -6.51
C ILE A 214 8.42 -9.74 -7.04
N THR A 215 8.90 -10.64 -6.18
CA THR A 215 9.49 -11.93 -6.62
C THR A 215 8.45 -12.85 -7.24
N GLN A 216 7.23 -12.94 -6.70
CA GLN A 216 6.14 -13.72 -7.28
C GLN A 216 5.77 -13.22 -8.68
N VAL A 217 5.68 -11.90 -8.87
CA VAL A 217 5.40 -11.32 -10.18
C VAL A 217 6.56 -11.58 -11.14
N ILE A 218 7.82 -11.47 -10.70
CA ILE A 218 8.99 -11.81 -11.52
C ILE A 218 8.97 -13.29 -11.92
N HIS A 219 8.65 -14.21 -11.02
CA HIS A 219 8.57 -15.63 -11.35
C HIS A 219 7.43 -15.96 -12.31
N LEU A 220 6.30 -15.26 -12.23
CA LEU A 220 5.15 -15.51 -13.10
C LEU A 220 5.45 -15.25 -14.57
N PHE A 221 6.17 -14.17 -14.84
CA PHE A 221 6.43 -13.72 -16.20
C PHE A 221 7.73 -14.31 -16.78
N THR A 222 8.51 -15.05 -15.96
CA THR A 222 9.73 -15.71 -16.41
C THR A 222 9.36 -16.99 -17.17
N PRO A 223 9.76 -17.12 -18.46
CA PRO A 223 9.51 -18.35 -19.20
C PRO A 223 10.28 -19.52 -18.55
N LYS A 224 9.59 -20.63 -18.28
CA LYS A 224 10.21 -21.89 -17.88
C LYS A 224 10.90 -22.57 -19.06
#